data_AF-A0A952LLW3-F1
#
_entry.id   AF-A0A952LLW3-F1
#
_cell.length_a   1.000
_cell.length_b   1.000
_cell.length_c   1.000
_cell.angle_alpha   90.00
_cell.angle_beta   90.00
_cell.angle_gamma   90.00
#
_symmetry.space_group_name_H-M   'P 1'
#
loop_
_entity.id
_entity.type
_entity.pdbx_description
1 polymer ?
#
loop_
_entity_poly.entity_id
_entity_poly.type
_entity_poly.pdbx_seq_one_letter_code
_entity_poly.pdbx_strand_id
1 'polypeptide(L)'
;NLKVSDPETRLTFANKKNIPFLQASTFYGMVNRESWYNGDYIKKYGDLVLEANKDITAAVQLCAVECSQGRRVENWEMEAIMAYLWSLEYQLGDLGLSKTDFKKLNEEYEDKANHEALIKWIKSFYLQASPATFADPPGNRKAGFEQLEGNANNGKLIFEKSCLHCHDENGVTKYTLENNKLSFKKLKKDIANSSQLSLYHAIRYGTKPEPGHKPYMPQYTLERMSDQQMEDFRAYVELVASGQELNER
;
A
#
# COMPACT_ATOMS: atom_id res chain seq x y z
N ASN A 1 -14.98 1.23 -2.71
CA ASN A 1 -15.11 2.62 -3.19
C ASN A 1 -13.82 2.97 -3.91
N LEU A 2 -13.85 3.25 -5.22
CA LEU A 2 -12.64 3.53 -6.03
C LEU A 2 -12.15 4.98 -5.92
N LYS A 3 -12.91 5.85 -5.26
CA LYS A 3 -12.66 7.30 -5.17
C LYS A 3 -11.76 7.70 -4.00
N VAL A 4 -11.46 6.78 -3.09
CA VAL A 4 -10.75 7.08 -1.84
C VAL A 4 -9.70 6.01 -1.56
N SER A 5 -8.50 6.44 -1.18
CA SER A 5 -7.44 5.55 -0.70
C SER A 5 -7.43 5.60 0.82
N ASP A 6 -8.25 4.76 1.43
CA ASP A 6 -8.43 4.70 2.89
C ASP A 6 -7.74 3.44 3.47
N PRO A 7 -6.77 3.59 4.38
CA PRO A 7 -6.03 2.46 4.94
C PRO A 7 -6.89 1.53 5.82
N GLU A 8 -7.93 2.04 6.49
CA GLU A 8 -8.82 1.20 7.33
C GLU A 8 -9.73 0.30 6.50
N THR A 9 -10.35 0.88 5.47
CA THR A 9 -11.15 0.15 4.50
C THR A 9 -10.30 -0.90 3.80
N ARG A 10 -9.03 -0.58 3.51
CA ARG A 10 -8.07 -1.51 2.89
C ARG A 10 -7.75 -2.70 3.80
N LEU A 11 -7.47 -2.48 5.08
CA LEU A 11 -7.20 -3.56 6.05
C LEU A 11 -8.43 -4.46 6.21
N THR A 12 -9.61 -3.87 6.36
CA THR A 12 -10.89 -4.59 6.46
C THR A 12 -11.15 -5.44 5.22
N PHE A 13 -10.93 -4.87 4.02
CA PHE A 13 -11.08 -5.59 2.76
C PHE A 13 -10.07 -6.73 2.64
N ALA A 14 -8.81 -6.49 2.96
CA ALA A 14 -7.75 -7.49 2.90
C ALA A 14 -8.09 -8.70 3.80
N ASN A 15 -8.55 -8.43 5.03
CA ASN A 15 -9.00 -9.47 5.93
C ASN A 15 -10.20 -10.24 5.38
N LYS A 16 -11.26 -9.54 4.95
CA LYS A 16 -12.48 -10.16 4.40
C LYS A 16 -12.23 -11.03 3.17
N LYS A 17 -11.27 -10.64 2.33
CA LYS A 17 -10.91 -11.37 1.11
C LYS A 17 -9.76 -12.37 1.31
N ASN A 18 -9.23 -12.46 2.53
CA ASN A 18 -8.08 -13.28 2.87
C ASN A 18 -6.88 -13.04 1.92
N ILE A 19 -6.57 -11.77 1.67
CA ILE A 19 -5.43 -11.35 0.86
C ILE A 19 -4.42 -10.54 1.71
N PRO A 20 -3.16 -10.45 1.29
CA PRO A 20 -2.16 -9.65 1.99
C PRO A 20 -2.50 -8.15 2.05
N PHE A 21 -2.14 -7.51 3.16
CA PHE A 21 -2.20 -6.06 3.37
C PHE A 21 -0.80 -5.47 3.18
N LEU A 22 -0.45 -5.13 1.93
CA LEU A 22 0.91 -4.73 1.56
C LEU A 22 1.02 -3.25 1.16
N GLN A 23 2.25 -2.75 1.07
CA GLN A 23 2.59 -1.35 0.74
C GLN A 23 2.17 -0.96 -0.69
N ALA A 24 2.16 -1.91 -1.62
CA ALA A 24 2.01 -1.63 -3.04
C ALA A 24 0.59 -1.19 -3.42
N SER A 25 0.50 -0.38 -4.46
CA SER A 25 -0.77 -0.05 -5.11
C SER A 25 -1.34 -1.25 -5.86
N THR A 26 -2.67 -1.35 -5.94
CA THR A 26 -3.31 -2.36 -6.79
C THR A 26 -3.02 -2.09 -8.27
N PHE A 27 -2.83 -3.17 -9.02
CA PHE A 27 -2.79 -3.17 -10.49
C PHE A 27 -4.18 -3.03 -11.12
N TYR A 28 -5.24 -3.31 -10.38
CA TYR A 28 -6.60 -3.10 -10.87
C TYR A 28 -6.85 -1.62 -11.17
N GLY A 29 -7.25 -1.34 -12.41
CA GLY A 29 -7.42 -0.02 -12.98
C GLY A 29 -6.13 0.79 -13.13
N MET A 30 -4.96 0.15 -13.18
CA MET A 30 -3.68 0.88 -13.30
C MET A 30 -3.59 1.69 -14.59
N VAL A 31 -4.14 1.15 -15.70
CA VAL A 31 -4.18 1.83 -17.01
C VAL A 31 -5.20 2.97 -17.08
N ASN A 32 -6.21 2.98 -16.19
CA ASN A 32 -7.23 4.02 -16.16
C ASN A 32 -6.75 5.30 -15.46
N ARG A 33 -5.64 5.23 -14.71
CA ARG A 33 -5.01 6.35 -14.01
C ARG A 33 -4.27 7.25 -15.00
N GLU A 34 -4.10 8.51 -14.63
CA GLU A 34 -3.38 9.52 -15.42
C GLU A 34 -1.96 9.77 -14.91
N SER A 35 -1.62 9.30 -13.70
CA SER A 35 -0.28 9.47 -13.16
C SER A 35 0.17 8.40 -12.15
N TRP A 36 1.48 8.14 -12.14
CA TRP A 36 2.16 7.12 -11.31
C TRP A 36 3.26 7.74 -10.45
N TYR A 37 3.79 7.02 -9.45
CA TYR A 37 4.83 7.55 -8.54
C TYR A 37 4.50 8.94 -7.95
N ASN A 38 3.26 9.11 -7.48
CA ASN A 38 2.76 10.42 -7.06
C ASN A 38 3.25 10.87 -5.68
N GLY A 39 3.00 12.14 -5.34
CA GLY A 39 3.25 12.66 -4.00
C GLY A 39 4.71 12.52 -3.59
N ASP A 40 4.94 11.93 -2.43
CA ASP A 40 6.26 11.87 -1.81
C ASP A 40 7.24 10.90 -2.46
N TYR A 41 6.84 10.12 -3.47
CA TYR A 41 7.79 9.29 -4.22
C TYR A 41 8.94 10.10 -4.84
N ILE A 42 8.74 11.39 -5.14
CA ILE A 42 9.81 12.31 -5.55
C ILE A 42 10.93 12.43 -4.49
N LYS A 43 10.60 12.36 -3.20
CA LYS A 43 11.58 12.40 -2.10
C LYS A 43 12.47 11.15 -2.09
N LYS A 44 11.97 10.02 -2.59
CA LYS A 44 12.68 8.74 -2.61
C LYS A 44 13.50 8.54 -3.87
N TYR A 45 12.91 8.82 -5.03
CA TYR A 45 13.50 8.49 -6.33
C TYR A 45 14.03 9.72 -7.09
N GLY A 46 13.80 10.93 -6.58
CA GLY A 46 14.24 12.17 -7.22
C GLY A 46 13.69 12.29 -8.64
N ASP A 47 14.48 12.91 -9.53
CA ASP A 47 14.07 13.25 -10.89
C ASP A 47 13.63 12.04 -11.75
N LEU A 48 13.99 10.81 -11.34
CA LEU A 48 13.50 9.58 -11.99
C LEU A 48 11.96 9.50 -12.01
N VAL A 49 11.28 10.16 -11.06
CA VAL A 49 9.82 10.21 -10.99
C VAL A 49 9.22 11.08 -12.10
N LEU A 50 9.93 12.08 -12.62
CA LEU A 50 9.32 13.09 -13.50
C LEU A 50 8.76 12.50 -14.79
N GLU A 51 9.47 11.54 -15.37
CA GLU A 51 9.01 10.79 -16.56
C GLU A 51 7.99 9.71 -16.16
N ALA A 52 8.33 8.89 -15.16
CA ALA A 52 7.47 7.83 -14.63
C ALA A 52 6.10 8.35 -14.16
N ASN A 53 6.00 9.61 -13.77
CA ASN A 53 4.74 10.20 -13.34
C ASN A 53 3.75 10.38 -14.49
N LYS A 54 4.24 10.56 -15.71
CA LYS A 54 3.42 10.91 -16.89
C LYS A 54 3.27 9.76 -17.88
N ASP A 55 4.08 8.72 -17.75
CA ASP A 55 4.09 7.57 -18.65
C ASP A 55 4.14 6.25 -17.87
N ILE A 56 3.12 5.42 -18.06
CA ILE A 56 3.01 4.11 -17.41
C ILE A 56 4.16 3.17 -17.79
N THR A 57 4.70 3.28 -19.00
CA THR A 57 5.85 2.51 -19.49
C THR A 57 7.10 2.90 -18.70
N ALA A 58 7.33 4.21 -18.55
CA ALA A 58 8.42 4.73 -17.72
C ALA A 58 8.23 4.35 -16.25
N ALA A 59 6.98 4.33 -15.74
CA ALA A 59 6.68 3.87 -14.40
C ALA A 59 7.01 2.38 -14.20
N VAL A 60 6.67 1.52 -15.16
CA VAL A 60 7.04 0.10 -15.13
C VAL A 60 8.56 -0.07 -15.16
N GLN A 61 9.27 0.71 -15.99
CA GLN A 61 10.74 0.65 -16.02
C GLN A 61 11.37 1.09 -14.69
N LEU A 62 10.89 2.19 -14.12
CA LEU A 62 11.34 2.65 -12.80
C LEU A 62 11.11 1.56 -11.74
N CYS A 63 9.96 0.89 -11.78
CA CYS A 63 9.66 -0.21 -10.87
C CYS A 63 10.61 -1.38 -11.07
N ALA A 64 10.82 -1.82 -12.31
CA ALA A 64 11.66 -2.97 -12.62
C ALA A 64 13.11 -2.78 -12.18
N VAL A 65 13.66 -1.58 -12.37
CA VAL A 65 15.06 -1.26 -12.06
C VAL A 65 15.22 -0.89 -10.58
N GLU A 66 14.47 0.10 -10.09
CA GLU A 66 14.71 0.71 -8.78
C GLU A 66 13.94 0.01 -7.66
N CYS A 67 12.67 -0.32 -7.87
CA CYS A 67 11.89 -1.02 -6.85
C CYS A 67 12.31 -2.49 -6.77
N SER A 68 12.26 -3.21 -7.89
CA SER A 68 12.48 -4.66 -7.90
C SER A 68 13.96 -5.04 -7.90
N GLN A 69 14.88 -4.06 -8.00
CA GLN A 69 16.33 -4.31 -8.09
C GLN A 69 16.68 -5.28 -9.23
N GLY A 70 15.94 -5.14 -10.33
CA GLY A 70 15.99 -5.97 -11.52
C GLY A 70 16.80 -5.31 -12.64
N ARG A 71 16.36 -5.57 -13.88
CA ARG A 71 16.92 -4.95 -15.10
C ARG A 71 15.85 -4.14 -15.81
N ARG A 72 16.28 -3.34 -16.79
CA ARG A 72 15.34 -2.76 -17.75
C ARG A 72 14.54 -3.86 -18.43
N VAL A 73 13.25 -3.60 -18.57
CA VAL A 73 12.29 -4.43 -19.27
C VAL A 73 12.51 -4.28 -20.78
N GLU A 74 12.56 -5.38 -21.50
CA GLU A 74 12.65 -5.41 -22.96
C GLU A 74 11.28 -5.08 -23.60
N ASN A 75 11.26 -4.71 -24.88
CA ASN A 75 10.02 -4.27 -25.53
C ASN A 75 8.91 -5.33 -25.48
N TRP A 76 9.24 -6.59 -25.77
CA TRP A 76 8.24 -7.67 -25.75
C TRP A 76 7.73 -7.97 -24.33
N GLU A 77 8.57 -7.79 -23.30
CA GLU A 77 8.17 -7.94 -21.89
C GLU A 77 7.24 -6.78 -21.48
N MET A 78 7.55 -5.56 -21.94
CA MET A 78 6.71 -4.40 -21.70
C MET A 78 5.34 -4.57 -22.35
N GLU A 79 5.28 -5.05 -23.59
CA GLU A 79 4.02 -5.38 -24.27
C GLU A 79 3.20 -6.40 -23.48
N ALA A 80 3.83 -7.47 -22.98
CA ALA A 80 3.16 -8.47 -22.15
C ALA A 80 2.64 -7.87 -20.82
N ILE A 81 3.44 -7.03 -20.16
CA ILE A 81 3.02 -6.33 -18.93
C ILE A 81 1.84 -5.41 -19.23
N MET A 82 1.90 -4.61 -20.30
CA MET A 82 0.81 -3.72 -20.68
C MET A 82 -0.46 -4.50 -21.01
N ALA A 83 -0.37 -5.59 -21.77
CA ALA A 83 -1.51 -6.46 -22.06
C ALA A 83 -2.16 -6.99 -20.76
N TYR A 84 -1.36 -7.41 -19.79
CA TYR A 84 -1.86 -7.81 -18.48
C TYR A 84 -2.53 -6.65 -17.71
N LEU A 85 -1.91 -5.47 -17.67
CA LEU A 85 -2.50 -4.31 -16.98
C LEU A 85 -3.81 -3.85 -17.64
N TRP A 86 -3.91 -3.93 -18.97
CA TRP A 86 -5.16 -3.68 -19.71
C TRP A 86 -6.25 -4.71 -19.40
N SER A 87 -5.89 -5.99 -19.20
CA SER A 87 -6.86 -6.99 -18.75
C SER A 87 -7.46 -6.70 -17.36
N LEU A 88 -6.82 -5.80 -16.60
CA LEU A 88 -7.23 -5.34 -15.28
C LEU A 88 -7.83 -3.93 -15.30
N GLU A 89 -8.17 -3.38 -16.46
CA GLU A 89 -8.81 -2.07 -16.55
C GLU A 89 -10.16 -2.03 -15.82
N TYR A 90 -10.55 -0.85 -15.36
CA TYR A 90 -11.90 -0.64 -14.85
C TYR A 90 -12.92 -0.77 -15.98
N GLN A 91 -13.99 -1.51 -15.70
CA GLN A 91 -15.19 -1.59 -16.50
C GLN A 91 -16.25 -0.62 -15.94
N LEU A 92 -17.25 -0.27 -16.75
CA LEU A 92 -18.36 0.59 -16.29
C LEU A 92 -19.07 0.02 -15.05
N GLY A 93 -19.13 -1.30 -14.92
CA GLY A 93 -19.70 -1.99 -13.76
C GLY A 93 -18.95 -1.74 -12.45
N ASP A 94 -17.66 -1.41 -12.50
CA ASP A 94 -16.84 -1.14 -11.31
C ASP A 94 -17.09 0.24 -10.71
N LEU A 95 -17.56 1.18 -11.52
CA LEU A 95 -17.66 2.59 -11.17
C LEU A 95 -18.80 2.88 -10.18
N GLY A 96 -19.66 1.90 -9.90
CA GLY A 96 -20.79 2.07 -8.99
C GLY A 96 -21.83 3.08 -9.49
N LEU A 97 -22.00 3.19 -10.81
CA LEU A 97 -22.98 4.08 -11.44
C LEU A 97 -24.41 3.68 -11.06
N SER A 98 -25.22 4.67 -10.70
CA SER A 98 -26.66 4.51 -10.47
C SER A 98 -27.43 4.41 -11.78
N LYS A 99 -28.73 4.05 -11.70
CA LYS A 99 -29.62 4.04 -12.88
C LYS A 99 -29.70 5.41 -13.56
N THR A 100 -29.68 6.49 -12.79
CA THR A 100 -29.68 7.86 -13.32
C THR A 100 -28.37 8.21 -14.00
N ASP A 101 -27.24 7.72 -13.49
CA ASP A 101 -25.93 7.91 -14.12
C ASP A 101 -25.88 7.19 -15.48
N PHE A 102 -26.38 5.96 -15.58
CA PHE A 102 -26.47 5.25 -16.86
C PHE A 102 -27.39 5.94 -17.86
N LYS A 103 -28.52 6.50 -17.39
CA LYS A 103 -29.41 7.28 -18.25
C LYS A 103 -28.68 8.49 -18.82
N LYS A 104 -28.02 9.28 -17.97
CA LYS A 104 -27.19 10.42 -18.38
C LYS A 104 -26.14 10.01 -19.41
N LEU A 105 -25.39 8.93 -19.14
CA LEU A 105 -24.36 8.43 -20.04
C LEU A 105 -24.94 8.10 -21.42
N ASN A 106 -26.05 7.38 -21.49
CA ASN A 106 -26.67 6.99 -22.76
C ASN A 106 -27.25 8.18 -23.53
N GLU A 107 -27.80 9.17 -22.83
CA GLU A 107 -28.40 10.36 -23.46
C GLU A 107 -27.34 11.33 -23.98
N GLU A 108 -26.28 11.58 -23.21
CA GLU A 108 -25.26 12.56 -23.57
C GLU A 108 -24.18 11.98 -24.51
N TYR A 109 -23.97 10.66 -24.54
CA TYR A 109 -22.91 10.01 -25.34
C TYR A 109 -23.09 10.16 -26.85
N GLU A 110 -24.32 10.23 -27.34
CA GLU A 110 -24.59 10.34 -28.79
C GLU A 110 -24.08 11.67 -29.37
N ASP A 111 -24.02 12.72 -28.56
CA ASP A 111 -23.52 14.03 -28.97
C ASP A 111 -22.02 14.17 -28.63
N LYS A 112 -21.19 14.22 -29.68
CA LYS A 112 -19.73 14.41 -29.57
C LYS A 112 -19.35 15.69 -28.83
N ALA A 113 -20.19 16.73 -28.84
CA ALA A 113 -19.94 17.95 -28.10
C ALA A 113 -19.87 17.72 -26.57
N ASN A 114 -20.52 16.66 -26.08
CA ASN A 114 -20.57 16.33 -24.65
C ASN A 114 -19.42 15.39 -24.20
N HIS A 115 -18.64 14.82 -25.13
CA HIS A 115 -17.68 13.75 -24.82
C HIS A 115 -16.62 14.18 -23.79
N GLU A 116 -16.07 15.38 -23.92
CA GLU A 116 -15.06 15.87 -22.97
C GLU A 116 -15.62 15.98 -21.54
N ALA A 117 -16.83 16.54 -21.41
CA ALA A 117 -17.52 16.67 -20.13
C ALA A 117 -17.88 15.29 -19.55
N LEU A 118 -18.34 14.36 -20.38
CA LEU A 118 -18.64 12.99 -19.99
C LEU A 118 -17.40 12.23 -19.51
N ILE A 119 -16.28 12.33 -20.22
CA ILE A 119 -15.01 11.70 -19.83
C ILE A 119 -14.58 12.23 -18.46
N LYS A 120 -14.62 13.55 -18.25
CA LYS A 120 -14.28 14.16 -16.96
C LYS A 120 -15.21 13.69 -15.85
N TRP A 121 -16.51 13.56 -16.14
CA TRP A 121 -17.50 13.07 -15.19
C TRP A 121 -17.27 11.58 -14.84
N ILE A 122 -17.03 10.70 -15.82
CA ILE A 122 -16.70 9.28 -15.59
C ILE A 122 -15.43 9.15 -14.74
N LYS A 123 -14.39 9.93 -15.05
CA LYS A 123 -13.14 9.96 -14.28
C LYS A 123 -13.34 10.36 -12.82
N SER A 124 -14.39 11.10 -12.48
CA SER A 124 -14.72 11.40 -11.08
C SER A 124 -15.19 10.18 -10.25
N PHE A 125 -15.39 9.02 -10.87
CA PHE A 125 -15.77 7.79 -10.18
C PHE A 125 -14.61 6.95 -9.66
N TYR A 126 -13.37 7.35 -9.93
CA TYR A 126 -12.20 6.67 -9.42
C TYR A 126 -11.02 7.63 -9.26
N LEU A 127 -10.04 7.25 -8.43
CA LEU A 127 -8.80 8.02 -8.28
C LEU A 127 -7.98 7.99 -9.56
N GLN A 128 -7.68 9.17 -10.11
CA GLN A 128 -6.80 9.32 -11.28
C GLN A 128 -5.31 9.08 -10.96
N ALA A 129 -4.96 9.06 -9.67
CA ALA A 129 -3.61 8.88 -9.17
C ALA A 129 -3.66 8.11 -7.85
N SER A 130 -2.65 7.28 -7.55
CA SER A 130 -2.50 6.74 -6.20
C SER A 130 -1.74 7.76 -5.35
N PRO A 131 -2.36 8.37 -4.32
CA PRO A 131 -1.66 9.27 -3.41
C PRO A 131 -0.60 8.51 -2.60
N ALA A 132 0.42 9.25 -2.16
CA ALA A 132 1.51 8.72 -1.35
C ALA A 132 2.08 9.84 -0.49
N THR A 133 1.84 9.74 0.80
CA THR A 133 2.41 10.62 1.82
C THR A 133 3.34 9.81 2.71
N PHE A 134 4.62 10.17 2.73
CA PHE A 134 5.58 9.57 3.66
C PHE A 134 5.47 10.29 4.99
N ALA A 135 5.51 9.52 6.07
CA ALA A 135 5.42 10.04 7.42
C ALA A 135 6.65 9.62 8.21
N ASP A 136 6.97 10.41 9.22
CA ASP A 136 8.01 10.05 10.18
C ASP A 136 7.44 9.14 11.29
N PRO A 137 8.29 8.36 11.98
CA PRO A 137 7.96 7.77 13.27
C PRO A 137 7.47 8.84 14.28
N PRO A 138 6.75 8.43 15.34
CA PRO A 138 6.36 9.37 16.39
C PRO A 138 7.58 10.00 17.04
N GLY A 139 7.47 11.27 17.43
CA GLY A 139 8.56 12.03 18.06
C GLY A 139 9.10 11.35 19.32
N ASN A 140 8.23 10.67 20.07
CA ASN A 140 8.62 9.76 21.16
C ASN A 140 8.15 8.33 20.87
N ARG A 141 9.04 7.50 20.32
CA ARG A 141 8.76 6.08 20.01
C ARG A 141 8.44 5.19 21.21
N LYS A 142 8.77 5.60 22.44
CA LYS A 142 8.33 4.89 23.66
C LYS A 142 6.86 5.19 23.98
N ALA A 143 6.40 6.40 23.68
CA ALA A 143 5.04 6.84 23.94
C ALA A 143 4.09 6.52 22.78
N GLY A 144 4.60 6.45 21.55
CA GLY A 144 3.81 6.29 20.33
C GLY A 144 3.33 7.63 19.77
N PHE A 145 2.43 7.57 18.80
CA PHE A 145 1.74 8.75 18.28
C PHE A 145 0.80 9.33 19.35
N GLU A 146 0.86 10.65 19.54
CA GLU A 146 0.04 11.33 20.55
C GLU A 146 -1.45 11.25 20.20
N GLN A 147 -2.30 11.13 21.23
CA GLN A 147 -3.76 11.14 21.11
C GLN A 147 -4.36 9.97 20.31
N LEU A 148 -3.60 8.92 20.03
CA LEU A 148 -4.09 7.69 19.42
C LEU A 148 -4.05 6.55 20.45
N GLU A 149 -5.15 5.80 20.53
CA GLU A 149 -5.25 4.60 21.37
C GLU A 149 -5.33 3.38 20.46
N GLY A 150 -4.43 2.41 20.65
CA GLY A 150 -4.32 1.26 19.77
C GLY A 150 -5.36 0.17 20.04
N ASN A 151 -5.93 -0.39 18.97
CA ASN A 151 -6.81 -1.54 18.98
C ASN A 151 -6.04 -2.83 18.66
N ALA A 152 -5.82 -3.67 19.67
CA ALA A 152 -5.07 -4.91 19.52
C ALA A 152 -5.71 -5.93 18.55
N ASN A 153 -7.04 -5.91 18.35
CA ASN A 153 -7.69 -6.77 17.35
C ASN A 153 -7.29 -6.36 15.93
N ASN A 154 -7.32 -5.06 15.63
CA ASN A 154 -6.79 -4.54 14.36
C ASN A 154 -5.28 -4.81 14.24
N GLY A 155 -4.54 -4.64 15.33
CA GLY A 155 -3.11 -4.93 15.37
C GLY A 155 -2.76 -6.37 15.02
N LYS A 156 -3.58 -7.34 15.45
CA LYS A 156 -3.45 -8.74 15.04
C LYS A 156 -3.65 -8.90 13.54
N LEU A 157 -4.68 -8.27 12.97
CA LEU A 157 -4.91 -8.32 11.52
C LEU A 157 -3.72 -7.74 10.74
N ILE A 158 -3.12 -6.66 11.23
CA ILE A 158 -1.91 -6.09 10.61
C ILE A 158 -0.76 -7.10 10.69
N PHE A 159 -0.49 -7.66 11.86
CA PHE A 159 0.57 -8.66 12.02
C PHE A 159 0.39 -9.85 11.05
N GLU A 160 -0.82 -10.41 10.99
CA GLU A 160 -1.13 -11.59 10.19
C GLU A 160 -1.19 -11.30 8.69
N LYS A 161 -1.79 -10.19 8.26
CA LYS A 161 -2.01 -9.89 6.83
C LYS A 161 -0.87 -9.09 6.19
N SER A 162 -0.09 -8.33 6.97
CA SER A 162 1.05 -7.56 6.46
C SER A 162 2.37 -8.22 6.81
N CYS A 163 2.64 -8.41 8.10
CA CYS A 163 4.00 -8.74 8.57
C CYS A 163 4.38 -10.18 8.22
N LEU A 164 3.54 -11.14 8.59
CA LEU A 164 3.84 -12.57 8.39
C LEU A 164 3.97 -12.96 6.92
N HIS A 165 3.36 -12.21 5.98
CA HIS A 165 3.49 -12.51 4.56
C HIS A 165 4.95 -12.55 4.07
N CYS A 166 5.82 -11.72 4.66
CA CYS A 166 7.25 -11.71 4.35
C CYS A 166 8.10 -12.29 5.49
N HIS A 167 7.63 -12.17 6.73
CA HIS A 167 8.39 -12.48 7.93
C HIS A 167 8.03 -13.83 8.57
N ASP A 168 7.12 -14.64 8.03
CA ASP A 168 6.93 -15.99 8.56
C ASP A 168 8.15 -16.91 8.28
N GLU A 169 8.09 -18.15 8.78
CA GLU A 169 9.15 -19.14 8.60
C GLU A 169 9.45 -19.51 7.13
N ASN A 170 8.45 -19.37 6.26
CA ASN A 170 8.53 -19.64 4.83
C ASN A 170 8.70 -18.35 4.01
N GLY A 171 8.86 -17.22 4.69
CA GLY A 171 8.92 -15.89 4.12
C GLY A 171 10.24 -15.59 3.44
N VAL A 172 10.31 -14.40 2.84
CA VAL A 172 11.46 -13.96 2.04
C VAL A 172 12.54 -13.23 2.85
N THR A 173 12.28 -12.95 4.14
CA THR A 173 13.22 -12.21 4.99
C THR A 173 14.06 -13.15 5.86
N LYS A 174 15.25 -12.69 6.27
CA LYS A 174 16.06 -13.35 7.32
C LYS A 174 15.57 -13.06 8.74
N TYR A 175 14.62 -12.13 8.90
CA TYR A 175 14.07 -11.74 10.20
C TYR A 175 12.72 -12.39 10.40
N THR A 176 12.74 -13.64 10.86
CA THR A 176 11.52 -14.42 11.06
C THR A 176 10.75 -13.96 12.31
N LEU A 177 9.44 -13.86 12.16
CA LEU A 177 8.44 -13.55 13.17
C LEU A 177 7.43 -14.69 13.22
N GLU A 178 7.02 -15.03 14.43
CA GLU A 178 5.99 -16.02 14.68
C GLU A 178 4.93 -15.41 15.60
N ASN A 179 3.74 -16.00 15.61
CA ASN A 179 2.69 -15.61 16.56
C ASN A 179 2.98 -16.20 17.95
N ASN A 180 4.08 -15.80 18.58
CA ASN A 180 4.52 -16.32 19.87
C ASN A 180 5.12 -15.22 20.76
N LYS A 181 5.09 -15.46 22.07
CA LYS A 181 5.56 -14.50 23.09
C LYS A 181 7.01 -14.04 22.89
N LEU A 182 7.89 -14.88 22.34
CA LEU A 182 9.30 -14.54 22.14
C LEU A 182 9.47 -13.49 21.04
N SER A 183 8.84 -13.70 19.88
CA SER A 183 8.84 -12.73 18.77
C SER A 183 8.27 -11.39 19.21
N PHE A 184 7.16 -11.39 19.94
CA PHE A 184 6.55 -10.15 20.44
C PHE A 184 7.38 -9.44 21.52
N LYS A 185 8.06 -10.17 22.41
CA LYS A 185 9.01 -9.56 23.35
C LYS A 185 10.17 -8.87 22.63
N LYS A 186 10.67 -9.47 21.56
CA LYS A 186 11.72 -8.90 20.73
C LYS A 186 11.23 -7.63 20.00
N LEU A 187 10.06 -7.68 19.37
CA LEU A 187 9.43 -6.51 18.76
C LEU A 187 9.26 -5.38 19.80
N LYS A 188 8.66 -5.68 20.95
CA LYS A 188 8.45 -4.71 22.04
C LYS A 188 9.75 -4.07 22.52
N LYS A 189 10.82 -4.87 22.66
CA LYS A 189 12.15 -4.37 23.06
C LYS A 189 12.68 -3.33 22.08
N ASP A 190 12.42 -3.51 20.79
CA ASP A 190 12.99 -2.67 19.73
C ASP A 190 12.09 -1.51 19.28
N ILE A 191 10.81 -1.46 19.68
CA ILE A 191 9.86 -0.39 19.32
C ILE A 191 10.48 1.00 19.44
N ALA A 192 11.16 1.28 20.55
CA ALA A 192 11.71 2.59 20.86
C ALA A 192 12.98 2.96 20.06
N ASN A 193 13.60 2.00 19.39
CA ASN A 193 14.87 2.20 18.69
C ASN A 193 14.68 2.97 17.38
N SER A 194 15.75 3.56 16.88
CA SER A 194 15.81 4.18 15.54
C SER A 194 16.48 3.25 14.52
N SER A 195 16.30 1.94 14.67
CA SER A 195 16.90 0.93 13.80
C SER A 195 15.84 0.24 12.95
N GLN A 196 16.29 -0.48 11.92
CA GLN A 196 15.42 -1.29 11.05
C GLN A 196 14.71 -2.46 11.78
N LEU A 197 14.99 -2.67 13.06
CA LEU A 197 14.29 -3.63 13.92
C LEU A 197 13.10 -2.98 14.66
N SER A 198 13.04 -1.66 14.72
CA SER A 198 11.91 -0.93 15.29
C SER A 198 10.73 -0.98 14.35
N LEU A 199 9.57 -1.33 14.91
CA LEU A 199 8.27 -1.22 14.26
C LEU A 199 8.11 0.11 13.52
N TYR A 200 8.23 1.23 14.26
CA TYR A 200 7.96 2.55 13.71
C TYR A 200 8.94 2.92 12.61
N HIS A 201 10.22 2.63 12.82
CA HIS A 201 11.26 2.99 11.86
C HIS A 201 11.16 2.16 10.58
N ALA A 202 11.06 0.83 10.70
CA ALA A 202 11.00 -0.07 9.55
C ALA A 202 9.75 0.19 8.70
N ILE A 203 8.59 0.45 9.31
CA ILE A 203 7.36 0.70 8.56
C ILE A 203 7.39 2.07 7.87
N ARG A 204 7.87 3.12 8.55
CA ARG A 204 7.83 4.49 8.03
C ARG A 204 8.93 4.80 7.02
N TYR A 205 10.10 4.17 7.14
CA TYR A 205 11.23 4.41 6.24
C TYR A 205 11.59 3.22 5.35
N GLY A 206 11.06 2.03 5.64
CA GLY A 206 11.47 0.81 4.95
C GLY A 206 12.92 0.43 5.26
N THR A 207 13.33 -0.70 4.70
CA THR A 207 14.73 -1.15 4.71
C THR A 207 15.37 -0.94 3.35
N LYS A 208 16.69 -1.12 3.27
CA LYS A 208 17.43 -1.10 2.01
C LYS A 208 17.92 -2.52 1.69
N PRO A 209 18.05 -2.87 0.40
CA PRO A 209 18.74 -4.09 0.00
C PRO A 209 20.16 -4.13 0.56
N GLU A 210 20.63 -5.31 0.95
CA GLU A 210 21.99 -5.54 1.42
C GLU A 210 22.80 -6.31 0.36
N PRO A 211 24.13 -6.17 0.32
CA PRO A 211 24.97 -6.98 -0.56
C PRO A 211 24.71 -8.49 -0.34
N GLY A 212 24.30 -9.19 -1.40
CA GLY A 212 23.95 -10.61 -1.34
C GLY A 212 22.55 -10.92 -0.76
N HIS A 213 21.75 -9.91 -0.39
CA HIS A 213 20.35 -10.07 0.02
C HIS A 213 19.50 -8.93 -0.56
N LYS A 214 18.93 -9.20 -1.73
CA LYS A 214 18.10 -8.24 -2.48
C LYS A 214 16.75 -7.89 -1.85
N PRO A 215 16.04 -8.81 -1.15
CA PRO A 215 14.78 -8.46 -0.52
C PRO A 215 14.94 -7.29 0.45
N TYR A 216 14.02 -6.35 0.37
CA TYR A 216 13.91 -5.21 1.29
C TYR A 216 12.43 -4.98 1.59
N MET A 217 12.16 -4.26 2.67
CA MET A 217 10.83 -3.86 3.06
C MET A 217 10.58 -2.44 2.50
N PRO A 218 9.65 -2.26 1.55
CA PRO A 218 9.24 -0.92 1.17
C PRO A 218 8.57 -0.21 2.35
N GLN A 219 8.67 1.12 2.39
CA GLN A 219 7.97 1.92 3.38
C GLN A 219 6.47 1.99 3.10
N TYR A 220 5.67 2.02 4.16
CA TYR A 220 4.23 2.27 4.09
C TYR A 220 3.95 3.78 4.07
N THR A 221 3.23 4.23 3.05
CA THR A 221 2.63 5.58 3.03
C THR A 221 1.44 5.65 3.98
N LEU A 222 1.01 6.85 4.36
CA LEU A 222 -0.17 7.02 5.22
C LEU A 222 -1.45 6.45 4.61
N GLU A 223 -1.55 6.45 3.28
CA GLU A 223 -2.69 5.88 2.53
C GLU A 223 -2.63 4.35 2.40
N ARG A 224 -1.55 3.74 2.92
CA ARG A 224 -1.32 2.29 2.95
C ARG A 224 -1.32 1.75 4.37
N MET A 225 -0.76 2.48 5.33
CA MET A 225 -0.87 2.18 6.76
C MET A 225 -0.86 3.49 7.57
N SER A 226 -2.00 3.80 8.19
CA SER A 226 -2.22 5.02 8.98
C SER A 226 -1.36 5.04 10.26
N ASP A 227 -1.25 6.19 10.92
CA ASP A 227 -0.66 6.27 12.26
C ASP A 227 -1.50 5.49 13.28
N GLN A 228 -2.83 5.48 13.13
CA GLN A 228 -3.72 4.67 13.96
C GLN A 228 -3.40 3.18 13.84
N GLN A 229 -3.19 2.67 12.62
CA GLN A 229 -2.82 1.28 12.40
C GLN A 229 -1.45 0.93 12.99
N MET A 230 -0.53 1.89 13.06
CA MET A 230 0.74 1.70 13.77
C MET A 230 0.53 1.51 15.27
N GLU A 231 -0.35 2.31 15.89
CA GLU A 231 -0.69 2.15 17.31
C GLU A 231 -1.52 0.88 17.56
N ASP A 232 -2.41 0.49 16.64
CA ASP A 232 -3.14 -0.77 16.69
C ASP A 232 -2.15 -1.96 16.74
N PHE A 233 -1.18 -1.97 15.82
CA PHE A 233 -0.16 -3.01 15.79
C PHE A 233 0.72 -2.98 17.05
N ARG A 234 1.13 -1.80 17.53
CA ARG A 234 1.84 -1.69 18.79
C ARG A 234 1.03 -2.26 19.97
N ALA A 235 -0.26 -1.95 20.07
CA ALA A 235 -1.11 -2.47 21.14
C ALA A 235 -1.15 -3.99 21.14
N TYR A 236 -1.23 -4.60 19.95
CA TYR A 236 -1.14 -6.05 19.81
C TYR A 236 0.23 -6.60 20.24
N VAL A 237 1.32 -5.94 19.85
CA VAL A 237 2.68 -6.33 20.27
C VAL A 237 2.82 -6.30 21.79
N GLU A 238 2.34 -5.24 22.43
CA GLU A 238 2.44 -5.07 23.88
C GLU A 238 1.60 -6.09 24.65
N LEU A 239 0.39 -6.42 24.16
CA LEU A 239 -0.52 -7.42 24.70
C LEU A 239 0.12 -8.82 24.69
N VAL A 240 0.60 -9.29 23.52
CA VAL A 240 1.16 -10.64 23.42
C VAL A 240 2.50 -10.73 24.16
N ALA A 241 3.31 -9.67 24.16
CA ALA A 241 4.56 -9.64 24.90
C ALA A 241 4.37 -9.74 26.42
N SER A 242 3.26 -9.20 26.97
CA SER A 242 2.90 -9.35 28.39
C SER A 242 2.44 -10.78 28.71
N GLY A 243 1.99 -11.54 27.71
CA GLY A 243 1.42 -12.86 27.84
C GLY A 243 -0.10 -12.85 28.02
N GLN A 244 -0.76 -11.74 27.67
CA GLN A 244 -2.21 -11.65 27.58
C GLN A 244 -2.68 -12.14 26.21
N GLU A 245 -3.89 -12.66 26.15
CA GLU A 245 -4.55 -13.08 24.91
C GLU A 245 -5.60 -12.05 24.51
N LEU A 246 -5.96 -12.04 23.22
CA LEU A 246 -7.07 -11.22 22.76
C LEU A 246 -8.37 -11.80 23.30
N ASN A 247 -9.22 -10.93 23.84
CA ASN A 247 -10.59 -11.31 24.14
C ASN A 247 -11.33 -11.43 22.79
N GLU A 248 -11.58 -12.66 22.35
CA GLU A 248 -12.49 -12.94 21.24
C GLU A 248 -13.91 -12.56 21.69
N ARG A 249 -14.37 -11.37 21.30
CA ARG A 249 -15.76 -10.92 21.44
C ARG A 249 -16.35 -10.69 20.06
#